data_AF-A0A7K1JJ79-F1
#
_entry.id   AF-A0A7K1JJ79-F1
#
_cell.length_a   1.000
_cell.length_b   1.000
_cell.length_c   1.000
_cell.angle_alpha   90.00
_cell.angle_beta   90.00
_cell.angle_gamma   90.00
#
_symmetry.space_group_name_H-M   'P 1'
#
loop_
_entity.id
_entity.type
_entity.pdbx_description
1 polymer ?
#
loop_
_entity_poly.entity_id
_entity_poly.type
_entity_poly.pdbx_seq_one_letter_code
_entity_poly.pdbx_strand_id
1 'polypeptide(L)'
;MMNRPSRLPKRTFCGVALIQVGILASAVIFSPAARADDSTTVCPATGPERGAFPFPVGPVSPMVAGTPISAVVCRYAAGGSTDPGRRLLAAAAIDGDRLTALIADLNAVGPNIVVGRMSCPFDDGQQDLLIIDRAGDDPAYVTIGLLGCSIASNGTLRSTLRGASDSPGERVRAALATAVGPPAPPHA
;
A
#
# COMPACT_ATOMS: atom_id res chain seq x y z
N MET A 1 -3.06 -8.78 -72.86
CA MET A 1 -3.67 -8.38 -74.15
C MET A 1 -5.11 -7.96 -73.89
N MET A 2 -5.47 -6.77 -74.37
CA MET A 2 -6.82 -6.28 -74.75
C MET A 2 -7.99 -6.44 -73.74
N ASN A 3 -8.52 -5.33 -73.19
CA ASN A 3 -9.61 -4.50 -73.77
C ASN A 3 -10.95 -5.25 -73.82
N ARG A 4 -12.13 -4.71 -73.50
CA ARG A 4 -12.67 -3.48 -72.88
C ARG A 4 -14.20 -3.75 -72.82
N PRO A 5 -14.96 -3.14 -71.92
CA PRO A 5 -16.41 -3.32 -71.79
C PRO A 5 -17.20 -2.39 -72.73
N SER A 6 -18.47 -2.71 -73.01
CA SER A 6 -19.44 -1.85 -73.73
C SER A 6 -20.88 -2.22 -73.31
N ARG A 7 -21.91 -1.37 -73.17
CA ARG A 7 -22.14 0.09 -73.07
C ARG A 7 -23.64 0.27 -72.65
N LEU A 8 -23.90 1.09 -71.61
CA LEU A 8 -24.92 2.17 -71.42
C LEU A 8 -26.19 2.26 -72.32
N PRO A 9 -27.34 2.80 -71.82
CA PRO A 9 -27.52 4.24 -71.54
C PRO A 9 -28.30 4.62 -70.25
N LYS A 10 -27.83 5.62 -69.48
CA LYS A 10 -28.25 7.05 -69.44
C LYS A 10 -29.70 7.32 -69.01
N ARG A 11 -29.86 7.98 -67.86
CA ARG A 11 -30.65 9.21 -67.74
C ARG A 11 -30.15 10.08 -66.59
N THR A 12 -29.60 11.22 -66.98
CA THR A 12 -29.19 12.36 -66.17
C THR A 12 -30.43 13.13 -65.72
N PHE A 13 -30.48 13.62 -64.48
CA PHE A 13 -30.78 15.04 -64.21
C PHE A 13 -30.30 15.44 -62.81
N CYS A 14 -29.74 16.65 -62.76
CA CYS A 14 -29.11 17.31 -61.64
C CYS A 14 -30.08 17.62 -60.49
N GLY A 15 -29.55 17.62 -59.27
CA GLY A 15 -30.22 18.15 -58.08
C GLY A 15 -29.26 18.13 -56.90
N VAL A 16 -28.38 19.14 -56.83
CA VAL A 16 -27.51 19.41 -55.68
C VAL A 16 -28.33 20.11 -54.61
N ALA A 17 -28.32 19.58 -53.37
CA ALA A 17 -28.27 20.39 -52.14
C ALA A 17 -28.04 19.46 -50.93
N LEU A 18 -26.78 19.37 -50.52
CA LEU A 18 -26.33 18.94 -49.19
C LEU A 18 -26.75 19.98 -48.15
N ILE A 19 -27.47 19.60 -47.09
CA ILE A 19 -27.31 20.21 -45.76
C ILE A 19 -27.40 19.10 -44.69
N GLN A 20 -26.39 19.12 -43.83
CA GLN A 20 -26.00 18.13 -42.84
C GLN A 20 -27.05 17.92 -41.74
N VAL A 21 -27.36 16.66 -41.41
CA VAL A 21 -27.97 16.27 -40.14
C VAL A 21 -26.85 15.76 -39.24
N GLY A 22 -26.29 16.65 -38.42
CA GLY A 22 -25.38 16.29 -37.35
C GLY A 22 -26.15 15.62 -36.22
N ILE A 23 -26.13 14.30 -36.18
CA ILE A 23 -26.66 13.52 -35.04
C ILE A 23 -25.66 13.70 -33.89
N LEU A 24 -26.08 14.43 -32.86
CA LEU A 24 -25.40 14.50 -31.56
C LEU A 24 -25.40 13.11 -30.92
N ALA A 25 -24.33 12.35 -31.11
CA ALA A 25 -24.07 11.15 -30.33
C ALA A 25 -23.64 11.58 -28.92
N SER A 26 -24.58 11.56 -27.97
CA SER A 26 -24.28 11.66 -26.55
C SER A 26 -23.44 10.45 -26.13
N ALA A 27 -22.12 10.58 -26.17
CA ALA A 27 -21.23 9.65 -25.50
C ALA A 27 -21.46 9.80 -23.99
N VAL A 28 -22.18 8.84 -23.40
CA VAL A 28 -22.23 8.68 -21.94
C VAL A 28 -20.85 8.21 -21.54
N ILE A 29 -20.00 9.16 -21.13
CA ILE A 29 -18.71 8.88 -20.51
C ILE A 29 -19.06 8.27 -19.15
N PHE A 30 -19.11 6.95 -19.07
CA PHE A 30 -18.98 6.25 -17.79
C PHE A 30 -17.56 6.49 -17.31
N SER A 31 -17.39 7.53 -16.50
CA SER A 31 -16.21 7.64 -15.64
C SER A 31 -16.16 6.35 -14.81
N PRO A 32 -15.08 5.55 -14.87
CA PRO A 32 -14.87 4.56 -13.85
C PRO A 32 -14.67 5.36 -12.56
N ALA A 33 -15.66 5.31 -11.66
CA ALA A 33 -15.47 5.75 -10.30
C ALA A 33 -14.30 4.92 -9.76
N ALA A 34 -13.16 5.59 -9.56
CA ALA A 34 -12.03 5.00 -8.87
C ALA A 34 -12.53 4.48 -7.52
N ARG A 35 -12.47 3.16 -7.32
CA ARG A 35 -12.62 2.57 -5.98
C ARG A 35 -11.42 3.02 -5.15
N ALA A 36 -11.56 4.17 -4.52
CA ALA A 36 -10.56 4.73 -3.61
C ALA A 36 -10.92 4.48 -2.12
N ASP A 37 -11.98 3.73 -1.82
CA ASP A 37 -12.58 3.65 -0.47
C ASP A 37 -12.45 2.30 0.26
N ASP A 38 -11.73 1.30 -0.29
CA ASP A 38 -11.71 -0.03 0.34
C ASP A 38 -10.60 -0.20 1.39
N SER A 39 -9.51 0.58 1.32
CA SER A 39 -8.35 0.42 2.22
C SER A 39 -8.61 0.89 3.66
N THR A 40 -9.46 1.92 3.84
CA THR A 40 -9.85 2.41 5.18
C THR A 40 -10.75 1.42 5.91
N THR A 41 -11.49 0.59 5.18
CA THR A 41 -12.38 -0.45 5.73
C THR A 41 -11.60 -1.63 6.32
N VAL A 42 -10.38 -1.88 5.81
CA VAL A 42 -9.51 -2.98 6.29
C VAL A 42 -8.72 -2.59 7.54
N CYS A 43 -8.39 -1.31 7.71
CA CYS A 43 -7.66 -0.83 8.88
C CYS A 43 -8.59 -0.76 10.12
N PRO A 44 -8.23 -1.42 11.24
CA PRO A 44 -8.92 -1.20 12.50
C PRO A 44 -8.99 0.29 12.86
N ALA A 45 -10.10 0.74 13.45
CA ALA A 45 -10.23 2.13 13.89
C ALA A 45 -9.20 2.50 14.97
N THR A 46 -8.83 1.51 15.80
CA THR A 46 -7.83 1.61 16.86
C THR A 46 -6.70 0.65 16.60
N GLY A 47 -5.46 1.15 16.68
CA GLY A 47 -4.27 0.36 16.46
C GLY A 47 -4.01 -0.69 17.55
N PRO A 48 -3.23 -1.73 17.24
CA PRO A 48 -2.90 -2.81 18.16
C PRO A 48 -2.17 -2.32 19.42
N GLU A 49 -2.39 -2.98 20.55
CA GLU A 49 -1.61 -2.74 21.77
C GLU A 49 -0.14 -3.14 21.58
N ARG A 50 0.77 -2.54 22.38
CA ARG A 50 2.20 -2.85 22.27
C ARG A 50 2.41 -4.31 22.67
N GLY A 51 2.90 -5.14 21.73
CA GLY A 51 3.21 -6.54 22.00
C GLY A 51 1.99 -7.48 22.04
N ALA A 52 0.79 -7.01 21.70
CA ALA A 52 -0.41 -7.84 21.64
C ALA A 52 -0.54 -8.50 20.27
N PHE A 53 0.26 -9.53 20.00
CA PHE A 53 0.03 -10.43 18.88
C PHE A 53 0.21 -11.88 19.32
N PRO A 54 -0.85 -12.71 19.24
CA PRO A 54 -0.77 -14.12 19.58
C PRO A 54 -0.33 -14.91 18.35
N PHE A 55 0.97 -15.10 18.15
CA PHE A 55 1.47 -16.04 17.13
C PHE A 55 2.48 -17.03 17.71
N PRO A 56 2.40 -18.32 17.33
CA PRO A 56 3.33 -19.33 17.80
C PRO A 56 4.74 -19.10 17.23
N VAL A 57 5.72 -19.20 18.14
CA VAL A 57 7.16 -19.14 17.88
C VAL A 57 7.62 -20.29 16.98
N GLY A 58 8.12 -19.96 15.79
CA GLY A 58 8.84 -20.88 14.91
C GLY A 58 10.33 -20.49 14.79
N PRO A 59 11.22 -21.42 14.43
CA PRO A 59 12.64 -21.11 14.26
C PRO A 59 12.83 -20.10 13.13
N VAL A 60 13.50 -18.98 13.43
CA VAL A 60 13.93 -17.90 12.51
C VAL A 60 12.99 -17.70 11.32
N SER A 61 11.80 -17.18 11.61
CA SER A 61 10.87 -16.81 10.54
C SER A 61 11.27 -15.46 9.96
N PRO A 62 11.26 -15.27 8.62
CA PRO A 62 11.38 -13.93 8.04
C PRO A 62 10.29 -13.01 8.62
N MET A 63 10.48 -11.68 8.52
CA MET A 63 9.48 -10.72 8.99
C MET A 63 8.11 -10.99 8.33
N VAL A 64 8.12 -11.34 7.04
CA VAL A 64 6.95 -11.76 6.27
C VAL A 64 7.29 -13.02 5.48
N ALA A 65 6.61 -14.12 5.80
CA ALA A 65 6.75 -15.41 5.11
C ALA A 65 5.66 -15.62 4.07
N GLY A 66 5.88 -16.51 3.09
CA GLY A 66 4.91 -16.85 2.04
C GLY A 66 4.92 -15.84 0.88
N THR A 67 3.89 -15.94 0.04
CA THR A 67 3.80 -15.16 -1.21
C THR A 67 2.85 -13.97 -1.01
N PRO A 68 3.36 -12.72 -0.90
CA PRO A 68 2.52 -11.54 -0.72
C PRO A 68 1.73 -11.22 -2.00
N ILE A 69 0.45 -10.87 -1.85
CA ILE A 69 -0.44 -10.49 -2.96
C ILE A 69 -0.70 -8.98 -2.92
N SER A 70 -1.13 -8.51 -1.75
CA SER A 70 -1.50 -7.12 -1.49
C SER A 70 -1.10 -6.77 -0.05
N ALA A 71 -0.96 -5.50 0.26
CA ALA A 71 -0.89 -5.04 1.63
C ALA A 71 -1.65 -3.74 1.83
N VAL A 72 -2.13 -3.54 3.05
CA VAL A 72 -2.62 -2.24 3.52
C VAL A 72 -1.71 -1.79 4.66
N VAL A 73 -1.21 -0.55 4.58
CA VAL A 73 -0.54 0.12 5.69
C VAL A 73 -1.54 1.05 6.38
N CYS A 74 -1.61 0.95 7.71
CA CYS A 74 -2.47 1.74 8.58
C CYS A 74 -1.59 2.55 9.53
N ARG A 75 -1.64 3.88 9.42
CA ARG A 75 -0.91 4.83 10.28
C ARG A 75 -1.77 5.20 11.48
N TYR A 76 -1.23 5.05 12.68
CA TYR A 76 -1.92 5.40 13.91
C TYR A 76 -1.20 6.51 14.69
N ALA A 77 -2.00 7.31 15.40
CA ALA A 77 -1.50 8.34 16.30
C ALA A 77 -0.73 7.75 17.49
N ALA A 78 0.03 8.61 18.18
CA ALA A 78 0.58 8.30 19.49
C ALA A 78 -0.53 7.85 20.45
N GLY A 79 -0.25 6.84 21.26
CA GLY A 79 -1.16 6.40 22.32
C GLY A 79 -0.84 7.18 23.59
N GLY A 80 -1.77 8.01 24.05
CA GLY A 80 -1.65 8.76 25.30
C GLY A 80 -2.31 8.02 26.47
N SER A 81 -2.04 8.46 27.70
CA SER A 81 -2.77 7.98 28.89
C SER A 81 -4.27 8.30 28.83
N THR A 82 -4.66 9.30 28.02
CA THR A 82 -6.03 9.78 27.84
C THR A 82 -6.72 9.26 26.57
N ASP A 83 -5.97 8.66 25.65
CA ASP A 83 -6.50 8.01 24.44
C ASP A 83 -5.72 6.70 24.22
N PRO A 84 -6.09 5.62 24.92
CA PRO A 84 -5.38 4.34 24.82
C PRO A 84 -5.52 3.72 23.42
N GLY A 85 -6.61 4.03 22.72
CA GLY A 85 -6.86 3.61 21.35
C GLY A 85 -6.10 4.52 20.39
N ARG A 86 -4.87 4.14 20.03
CA ARG A 86 -4.10 4.81 18.96
C ARG A 86 -4.99 4.94 17.72
N ARG A 87 -5.60 6.10 17.49
CA ARG A 87 -6.60 6.27 16.43
C ARG A 87 -5.98 6.20 15.04
N LEU A 88 -6.70 5.65 14.08
CA LEU A 88 -6.28 5.65 12.68
C LEU A 88 -6.16 7.09 12.15
N LEU A 89 -5.05 7.39 11.49
CA LEU A 89 -4.75 8.69 10.89
C LEU A 89 -4.75 8.61 9.36
N ALA A 90 -4.22 7.54 8.79
CA ALA A 90 -4.14 7.33 7.35
C ALA A 90 -4.08 5.84 7.02
N ALA A 91 -4.53 5.48 5.81
CA ALA A 91 -4.44 4.13 5.28
C ALA A 91 -4.08 4.18 3.79
N ALA A 92 -3.28 3.25 3.32
CA ALA A 92 -2.94 3.11 1.90
C ALA A 92 -2.72 1.65 1.51
N ALA A 93 -3.14 1.30 0.30
CA ALA A 93 -2.83 0.00 -0.29
C ALA A 93 -1.44 0.04 -0.96
N ILE A 94 -0.73 -1.09 -0.92
CA ILE A 94 0.58 -1.32 -1.55
C ILE A 94 0.49 -2.67 -2.27
N ASP A 95 0.76 -2.68 -3.56
CA ASP A 95 0.70 -3.87 -4.41
C ASP A 95 1.88 -3.94 -5.40
N GLY A 96 1.93 -5.03 -6.17
CA GLY A 96 2.88 -5.23 -7.26
C GLY A 96 4.34 -5.14 -6.85
N ASP A 97 5.13 -4.44 -7.68
CA ASP A 97 6.58 -4.30 -7.48
C ASP A 97 6.91 -3.54 -6.19
N ARG A 98 6.07 -2.59 -5.77
CA ARG A 98 6.26 -1.83 -4.54
C ARG A 98 6.13 -2.73 -3.32
N LEU A 99 5.12 -3.60 -3.32
CA LEU A 99 4.95 -4.60 -2.27
C LEU A 99 6.13 -5.56 -2.24
N THR A 100 6.53 -6.06 -3.41
CA THR A 100 7.65 -7.01 -3.54
C THR A 100 8.95 -6.41 -2.97
N ALA A 101 9.26 -5.16 -3.31
CA ALA A 101 10.42 -4.44 -2.78
C ALA A 101 10.32 -4.22 -1.26
N LEU A 102 9.16 -3.79 -0.76
CA LEU A 102 8.93 -3.57 0.68
C LEU A 102 9.14 -4.86 1.50
N ILE A 103 8.61 -5.99 1.02
CA ILE A 103 8.76 -7.28 1.70
C ILE A 103 10.21 -7.77 1.65
N ALA A 104 10.89 -7.60 0.52
CA ALA A 104 12.31 -7.94 0.40
C ALA A 104 13.14 -7.14 1.41
N ASP A 105 12.89 -5.83 1.54
CA ASP A 105 13.60 -4.97 2.48
C ASP A 105 13.30 -5.33 3.95
N LEU A 106 12.03 -5.56 4.30
CA LEU A 106 11.63 -6.01 5.65
C LEU A 106 12.34 -7.31 6.05
N ASN A 107 12.43 -8.27 5.13
CA ASN A 107 13.09 -9.55 5.38
C ASN A 107 14.62 -9.43 5.41
N ALA A 108 15.19 -8.49 4.65
CA ALA A 108 16.63 -8.25 4.60
C ALA A 108 17.19 -7.57 5.86
N VAL A 109 16.36 -6.86 6.65
CA VAL A 109 16.82 -6.28 7.93
C VAL A 109 17.30 -7.38 8.89
N GLY A 110 16.59 -8.52 8.92
CA GLY A 110 16.88 -9.63 9.82
C GLY A 110 16.76 -9.27 11.31
N PRO A 111 16.96 -10.24 12.22
CA PRO A 111 16.94 -9.98 13.66
C PRO A 111 18.22 -9.23 14.08
N ASN A 112 18.06 -8.00 14.57
CA ASN A 112 19.17 -7.15 15.02
C ASN A 112 18.91 -6.51 16.41
N ILE A 113 17.86 -6.95 17.10
CA ILE A 113 17.52 -6.51 18.46
C ILE A 113 17.98 -7.54 19.49
N VAL A 114 18.79 -7.09 20.45
CA VAL A 114 19.10 -7.86 21.66
C VAL A 114 18.18 -7.40 22.79
N VAL A 115 17.32 -8.29 23.27
CA VAL A 115 16.36 -8.02 24.34
C VAL A 115 17.08 -7.56 25.62
N GLY A 116 16.53 -6.55 26.31
CA GLY A 116 17.03 -6.08 27.61
C GLY A 116 18.20 -5.09 27.55
N ARG A 117 18.70 -4.73 26.36
CA ARG A 117 19.82 -3.77 26.20
C ARG A 117 19.46 -2.50 25.44
N MET A 118 18.21 -2.34 25.03
CA MET A 118 17.80 -1.25 24.14
C MET A 118 16.90 -0.26 24.88
N SER A 119 17.37 0.98 25.01
CA SER A 119 16.54 2.12 25.42
C SER A 119 16.13 2.88 24.16
N CYS A 120 14.84 3.10 23.96
CA CYS A 120 14.28 3.79 22.81
C CYS A 120 13.77 5.18 23.24
N PRO A 121 14.66 6.17 23.42
CA PRO A 121 14.23 7.51 23.75
C PRO A 121 13.34 8.06 22.64
N PHE A 122 12.36 8.90 22.99
CA PHE A 122 11.40 9.51 22.06
C PHE A 122 10.44 8.54 21.36
N ASP A 123 10.23 7.34 21.88
CA ASP A 123 9.12 6.49 21.45
C ASP A 123 7.80 6.96 22.10
N ASP A 124 7.02 7.72 21.34
CA ASP A 124 5.69 8.24 21.73
C ASP A 124 4.53 7.29 21.40
N GLY A 125 4.83 6.10 20.86
CA GLY A 125 3.83 5.10 20.50
C GLY A 125 3.14 5.32 19.16
N GLN A 126 3.55 6.28 18.34
CA GLN A 126 3.14 6.31 16.94
C GLN A 126 3.57 5.01 16.23
N GLN A 127 2.66 4.45 15.44
CA GLN A 127 2.88 3.15 14.82
C GLN A 127 2.22 3.02 13.45
N ASP A 128 2.82 2.19 12.61
CA ASP A 128 2.19 1.58 11.45
C ASP A 128 1.79 0.13 11.74
N LEU A 129 0.65 -0.30 11.21
CA LEU A 129 0.29 -1.70 11.03
C LEU A 129 0.26 -2.01 9.54
N LEU A 130 1.02 -3.01 9.12
CA LEU A 130 0.90 -3.61 7.81
C LEU A 130 0.05 -4.87 7.94
N ILE A 131 -1.00 -4.96 7.14
CA ILE A 131 -1.84 -6.14 6.94
C ILE A 131 -1.53 -6.64 5.54
N ILE A 132 -0.95 -7.83 5.43
CA ILE A 132 -0.40 -8.35 4.17
C ILE A 132 -1.16 -9.61 3.78
N ASP A 133 -1.89 -9.56 2.68
CA ASP A 133 -2.57 -10.71 2.12
C ASP A 133 -1.55 -11.66 1.47
N ARG A 134 -1.76 -12.97 1.68
CA ARG A 134 -0.83 -13.99 1.22
C ARG A 134 -1.56 -15.10 0.46
N ALA A 135 -0.92 -15.61 -0.59
CA ALA A 135 -1.51 -16.66 -1.41
C ALA A 135 -1.60 -17.98 -0.65
N GLY A 136 -2.83 -18.43 -0.36
CA GLY A 136 -3.08 -19.73 0.28
C GLY A 136 -2.81 -19.77 1.78
N ASP A 137 -2.60 -18.62 2.42
CA ASP A 137 -2.32 -18.49 3.85
C ASP A 137 -3.17 -17.37 4.49
N ASP A 138 -3.24 -17.35 5.82
CA ASP A 138 -3.79 -16.21 6.56
C ASP A 138 -2.94 -14.93 6.36
N PRO A 139 -3.54 -13.73 6.49
CA PRO A 139 -2.79 -12.48 6.40
C PRO A 139 -1.62 -12.43 7.40
N ALA A 140 -0.48 -11.87 6.97
CA ALA A 140 0.63 -11.55 7.85
C ALA A 140 0.46 -10.14 8.42
N TYR A 141 0.82 -9.96 9.68
CA TYR A 141 0.74 -8.68 10.37
C TYR A 141 2.13 -8.23 10.80
N VAL A 142 2.49 -6.99 10.45
CA VAL A 142 3.73 -6.36 10.90
C VAL A 142 3.42 -5.03 11.52
N THR A 143 3.85 -4.83 12.77
CA THR A 143 3.82 -3.52 13.42
C THR A 143 5.15 -2.83 13.28
N ILE A 144 5.12 -1.51 13.11
CA ILE A 144 6.31 -0.68 13.03
C ILE A 144 6.14 0.51 13.96
N GLY A 145 6.92 0.55 15.04
CA GLY A 145 7.08 1.78 15.82
C GLY A 145 7.80 2.82 14.97
N LEU A 146 7.33 4.07 14.96
CA LEU A 146 7.82 5.08 14.01
C LEU A 146 8.92 5.98 14.58
N LEU A 147 8.81 6.26 15.88
CA LEU A 147 9.75 7.07 16.64
C LEU A 147 10.60 6.20 17.59
N GLY A 148 11.55 6.85 18.26
CA GLY A 148 12.65 6.16 18.94
C GLY A 148 13.43 5.21 18.04
N CYS A 149 13.56 3.95 18.44
CA CYS A 149 14.37 2.94 17.74
C CYS A 149 13.83 2.49 16.38
N SER A 150 12.57 2.84 16.05
CA SER A 150 11.87 2.37 14.86
C SER A 150 11.88 0.84 14.72
N ILE A 151 11.06 0.15 15.50
CA ILE A 151 11.08 -1.31 15.57
C ILE A 151 9.98 -1.90 14.71
N ALA A 152 10.35 -2.73 13.73
CA ALA A 152 9.43 -3.62 13.04
C ALA A 152 9.27 -4.94 13.81
N SER A 153 8.04 -5.48 13.86
CA SER A 153 7.76 -6.76 14.51
C SER A 153 6.53 -7.46 13.95
N ASN A 154 6.64 -8.78 13.80
CA ASN A 154 5.53 -9.69 13.49
C ASN A 154 5.06 -10.50 14.72
N GLY A 155 5.37 -10.03 15.92
CA GLY A 155 5.08 -10.73 17.19
C GLY A 155 6.19 -11.68 17.66
N THR A 156 6.90 -12.31 16.72
CA THR A 156 7.99 -13.28 17.04
C THR A 156 9.37 -12.68 16.80
N LEU A 157 9.55 -12.01 15.67
CA LEU A 157 10.79 -11.34 15.30
C LEU A 157 10.65 -9.83 15.57
N ARG A 158 11.77 -9.22 15.97
CA ARG A 158 11.87 -7.77 16.16
C ARG A 158 13.16 -7.26 15.54
N SER A 159 13.04 -6.16 14.81
CA SER A 159 14.17 -5.54 14.10
C SER A 159 14.14 -4.02 14.20
N THR A 160 15.28 -3.39 14.46
CA THR A 160 15.44 -1.95 14.29
C THR A 160 15.59 -1.63 12.81
N LEU A 161 14.78 -0.68 12.33
CA LEU A 161 14.82 -0.20 10.95
C LEU A 161 15.83 0.93 10.74
N ARG A 162 16.25 1.63 11.80
CA ARG A 162 17.20 2.73 11.66
C ARG A 162 18.61 2.21 11.39
N GLY A 163 19.29 2.83 10.44
CA GLY A 163 20.64 2.46 10.03
C GLY A 163 21.28 3.47 9.09
N ALA A 164 22.20 3.00 8.24
CA ALA A 164 22.75 3.79 7.14
C ALA A 164 21.62 4.21 6.17
N SER A 165 21.80 5.32 5.45
CA SER A 165 20.77 5.91 4.57
C SER A 165 20.29 4.99 3.45
N ASP A 166 21.13 4.03 3.04
CA ASP A 166 20.84 3.02 2.03
C ASP A 166 20.53 1.64 2.64
N SER A 167 20.37 1.55 3.95
CA SER A 167 20.02 0.29 4.61
C SER A 167 18.59 -0.16 4.24
N PRO A 168 18.31 -1.48 4.25
CA PRO A 168 16.96 -1.98 4.00
C PRO A 168 15.92 -1.35 4.92
N GLY A 169 16.25 -1.12 6.19
CA GLY A 169 15.33 -0.52 7.15
C GLY A 169 14.96 0.94 6.83
N GLU A 170 15.90 1.75 6.33
CA GLU A 170 15.58 3.11 5.89
C GLU A 170 14.74 3.11 4.60
N ARG A 171 14.94 2.13 3.69
CA ARG A 171 14.06 1.95 2.53
C ARG A 171 12.63 1.58 2.91
N VAL A 172 12.46 0.71 3.91
CA VAL A 172 11.14 0.42 4.50
C VAL A 172 10.50 1.71 5.00
N ARG A 173 11.21 2.49 5.82
CA ARG A 173 10.70 3.75 6.38
C ARG A 173 10.28 4.74 5.30
N ALA A 174 11.09 4.88 4.25
CA ALA A 174 10.80 5.76 3.12
C ALA A 174 9.59 5.30 2.31
N ALA A 175 9.47 3.99 2.04
CA ALA A 175 8.33 3.41 1.33
C ALA A 175 7.01 3.66 2.08
N LEU A 176 7.00 3.45 3.40
CA LEU A 176 5.82 3.69 4.23
C LEU A 176 5.50 5.18 4.34
N ALA A 177 6.50 6.04 4.50
CA ALA A 177 6.29 7.49 4.50
C ALA A 177 5.74 8.01 3.16
N THR A 178 6.11 7.37 2.04
CA THR A 178 5.54 7.69 0.73
C THR A 178 4.07 7.27 0.62
N ALA A 179 3.68 6.16 1.26
CA ALA A 179 2.33 5.62 1.20
C ALA A 179 1.34 6.38 2.10
N VAL A 180 1.72 6.67 3.35
CA VAL A 180 0.82 7.22 4.39
C VAL A 180 1.31 8.52 5.02
N GLY A 181 2.33 9.14 4.42
CA GLY A 181 2.95 10.36 4.93
C GLY A 181 4.00 10.11 6.03
N PRO A 182 4.84 11.12 6.34
CA PRO A 182 5.85 11.01 7.39
C PRO A 182 5.19 10.89 8.78
N PRO A 183 5.87 10.30 9.78
CA PRO A 183 5.41 10.33 11.17
C PRO A 183 5.18 11.75 11.64
N ALA A 184 4.20 11.97 12.52
CA ALA A 184 4.03 13.26 13.16
C ALA A 184 5.27 13.56 14.02
N PRO A 185 5.65 14.84 14.19
CA PRO A 185 6.75 15.20 15.07
C PRO A 185 6.49 14.68 16.49
N PRO A 186 7.53 14.27 17.23
CA PRO A 186 7.39 13.80 18.60
C PRO A 186 6.74 14.89 19.45
N HIS A 187 5.79 14.48 20.30
CA HIS A 187 5.27 15.38 21.33
C HIS A 187 6.39 15.71 22.33
N ALA A 188 6.62 17.01 22.56
CA ALA A 188 7.61 17.53 23.51
C ALA A 188 7.15 17.36 24.96
#